data_AF-A0A6J1KMN1-F1
#
_entry.id   AF-A0A6J1KMN1-F1
#
_cell.length_a   1.000
_cell.length_b   1.000
_cell.length_c   1.000
_cell.angle_alpha   90.00
_cell.angle_beta   90.00
_cell.angle_gamma   90.00
#
_symmetry.space_group_name_H-M   'P 1'
#
loop_
_entity.id
_entity.type
_entity.pdbx_description
1 polymer ?
#
loop_
_entity_poly.entity_id
_entity_poly.type
_entity_poly.pdbx_seq_one_letter_code
_entity_poly.pdbx_strand_id
1 'polypeptide(L)'
;MASSASSSSHGASKFLGDLPSRGYFSSSVPSSNPGSMRVYICLHDTSPPEDQEIKTNQQNILIRSLMLKNSSSKDGKGVAAAESSRKRAGEKISDGRAKRTAQVSSGKGASNSETPSKDFQNLTVERLRALLKARGLSLKGKKDELIARLRSADG
;
A
#
# COMPACT_ATOMS: atom_id res chain seq x y z
N MET A 1 -17.59 -54.33 -7.45
CA MET A 1 -16.22 -54.69 -7.06
C MET A 1 -15.33 -53.48 -7.31
N ALA A 2 -14.72 -52.96 -6.25
CA ALA A 2 -13.84 -51.80 -6.29
C ALA A 2 -12.45 -52.24 -6.77
N SER A 3 -11.98 -51.63 -7.86
CA SER A 3 -10.59 -51.75 -8.29
C SER A 3 -9.95 -50.37 -8.15
N SER A 4 -9.40 -50.13 -6.96
CA SER A 4 -8.56 -48.97 -6.65
C SER A 4 -7.24 -49.10 -7.40
N ALA A 5 -7.14 -48.48 -8.57
CA ALA A 5 -5.86 -48.29 -9.24
C ALA A 5 -5.09 -47.19 -8.51
N SER A 6 -4.18 -47.58 -7.62
CA SER A 6 -3.20 -46.65 -7.02
C SER A 6 -2.14 -46.31 -8.08
N SER A 7 -2.46 -45.40 -9.00
CA SER A 7 -1.45 -44.78 -9.84
C SER A 7 -0.58 -43.89 -8.95
N SER A 8 0.65 -44.31 -8.69
CA SER A 8 1.65 -43.50 -7.99
C SER A 8 1.82 -42.15 -8.71
N SER A 9 1.33 -41.08 -8.09
CA SER A 9 1.37 -39.72 -8.62
C SER A 9 2.82 -39.18 -8.57
N HIS A 10 3.57 -39.42 -9.63
CA HIS A 10 4.92 -38.87 -9.77
C HIS A 10 4.86 -37.43 -10.31
N GLY A 11 5.68 -36.54 -9.76
CA GLY A 11 5.79 -35.15 -10.20
C GLY A 11 4.83 -34.19 -9.48
N ALA A 12 4.31 -33.18 -10.19
CA ALA A 12 3.49 -32.11 -9.61
C ALA A 12 2.06 -32.55 -9.22
N SER A 13 1.58 -33.69 -9.75
CA SER A 13 0.23 -34.22 -9.51
C SER A 13 -0.06 -34.54 -8.05
N LYS A 14 0.97 -34.83 -7.24
CA LYS A 14 0.84 -35.03 -5.78
C LYS A 14 0.40 -33.78 -5.02
N PHE A 15 0.53 -32.59 -5.62
CA PHE A 15 0.09 -31.31 -5.03
C PHE A 15 -1.24 -30.81 -5.58
N LEU A 16 -1.89 -31.58 -6.47
CA LEU A 16 -3.13 -31.20 -7.14
C LEU A 16 -4.35 -32.04 -6.67
N GLY A 17 -4.18 -32.83 -5.60
CA GLY A 17 -5.30 -33.52 -4.94
C GLY A 17 -6.24 -32.55 -4.22
N ASP A 18 -7.46 -32.99 -3.95
CA ASP A 18 -8.45 -32.31 -3.10
C ASP A 18 -8.73 -30.84 -3.45
N LEU A 19 -8.74 -30.52 -4.75
CA LEU A 19 -9.17 -29.21 -5.22
C LEU A 19 -10.63 -28.96 -4.79
N PRO A 20 -10.99 -27.73 -4.39
CA PRO A 20 -12.37 -27.40 -4.01
C PRO A 20 -13.35 -27.72 -5.13
N SER A 21 -14.28 -28.65 -4.88
CA SER A 21 -15.36 -29.01 -5.81
C SER A 21 -16.48 -27.95 -5.77
N ARG A 22 -16.18 -26.71 -6.15
CA ARG A 22 -17.19 -25.66 -6.30
C ARG A 22 -17.84 -25.77 -7.68
N GLY A 23 -18.99 -26.43 -7.74
CA GLY A 23 -19.82 -26.52 -8.93
C GLY A 23 -20.12 -27.95 -9.37
N TYR A 24 -21.00 -28.09 -10.37
CA TYR A 24 -21.50 -29.37 -10.88
C TYR A 24 -20.92 -29.69 -12.27
N PHE A 25 -19.62 -29.54 -12.46
CA PHE A 25 -18.93 -29.86 -13.72
C PHE A 25 -18.68 -31.37 -13.89
N SER A 26 -19.67 -32.21 -13.55
CA SER A 26 -19.60 -33.67 -13.69
C SER A 26 -20.02 -34.16 -15.08
N SER A 27 -20.75 -33.33 -15.84
CA SER A 27 -21.20 -33.66 -17.20
C SER A 27 -20.49 -32.80 -18.23
N SER A 28 -19.70 -33.40 -19.11
CA SER A 28 -19.06 -32.72 -20.24
C SER A 28 -20.01 -32.59 -21.43
N VAL A 29 -21.31 -32.37 -21.18
CA VAL A 29 -22.30 -32.21 -22.25
C VAL A 29 -22.09 -30.84 -22.87
N PRO A 30 -21.70 -30.76 -24.15
CA PRO A 30 -21.58 -29.47 -24.82
C PRO A 30 -22.95 -28.79 -24.81
N SER A 31 -23.00 -27.55 -24.31
CA SER A 31 -24.20 -26.72 -24.34
C SER A 31 -24.75 -26.68 -25.76
N SER A 32 -26.02 -27.07 -25.94
CA SER A 32 -26.71 -27.03 -27.24
C SER A 32 -26.89 -25.62 -27.81
N ASN A 33 -26.47 -24.58 -27.08
CA ASN A 33 -26.37 -23.22 -27.60
C ASN A 33 -24.89 -22.80 -27.67
N PRO A 34 -24.23 -22.92 -28.84
CA PRO A 34 -22.86 -22.44 -29.04
C PRO A 34 -22.78 -20.90 -29.16
N GLY A 35 -23.91 -20.19 -29.11
CA GLY A 35 -23.99 -18.75 -29.29
C GLY A 35 -24.18 -17.99 -27.99
N SER A 36 -23.06 -17.73 -27.29
CA SER A 36 -22.85 -16.69 -26.26
C SER A 36 -23.90 -16.49 -25.14
N MET A 37 -23.58 -15.62 -24.17
CA MET A 37 -24.49 -15.28 -23.08
C MET A 37 -25.73 -14.58 -23.64
N ARG A 38 -26.93 -15.09 -23.29
CA ARG A 38 -28.21 -14.53 -23.77
C ARG A 38 -28.38 -13.10 -23.25
N VAL A 39 -28.87 -12.21 -24.10
CA VAL A 39 -29.25 -10.84 -23.71
C VAL A 39 -30.47 -10.92 -22.79
N TYR A 40 -30.35 -10.38 -21.59
CA TYR A 40 -31.46 -10.25 -20.67
C TYR A 40 -32.32 -9.04 -21.07
N ILE A 41 -33.62 -9.25 -21.26
CA ILE A 41 -34.61 -8.21 -21.56
C ILE A 41 -35.55 -8.14 -20.36
N CYS A 42 -35.54 -7.01 -19.65
CA CYS A 42 -36.46 -6.77 -18.53
C CYS A 42 -37.88 -6.61 -19.06
N LEU A 43 -38.80 -7.49 -18.63
CA LEU A 43 -40.24 -7.37 -18.92
C LEU A 43 -41.03 -6.69 -17.78
N HIS A 44 -40.34 -6.39 -16.68
CA HIS A 44 -40.87 -5.73 -15.50
C HIS A 44 -40.10 -4.44 -15.22
N ASP A 45 -40.69 -3.57 -14.39
CA ASP A 45 -40.02 -2.36 -13.95
C ASP A 45 -38.77 -2.72 -13.13
N THR A 46 -37.64 -2.15 -13.53
CA THR A 46 -36.35 -2.28 -12.84
C THR A 46 -35.91 -0.98 -12.21
N SER A 47 -36.85 -0.07 -11.95
CA SER A 47 -36.59 1.10 -11.12
C SER A 47 -36.04 0.66 -9.75
N PRO A 48 -35.02 1.36 -9.23
CA PRO A 48 -34.52 1.09 -7.89
C PRO A 48 -35.63 1.38 -6.85
N PRO A 49 -35.63 0.70 -5.69
CA PRO A 49 -36.57 0.99 -4.61
C PRO A 49 -36.54 2.47 -4.21
N GLU A 50 -37.71 3.08 -4.02
CA GLU A 50 -37.88 4.53 -3.83
C GLU A 50 -37.09 5.10 -2.64
N ASP A 51 -36.95 4.32 -1.57
CA ASP A 51 -36.26 4.73 -0.35
C ASP A 51 -34.72 4.68 -0.46
N GLN A 52 -34.16 4.12 -1.54
CA GLN A 52 -32.73 3.89 -1.67
C GLN A 52 -32.10 4.77 -2.75
N GLU A 53 -31.42 5.83 -2.28
CA GLU A 53 -30.68 6.75 -3.13
C GLU A 53 -29.16 6.64 -2.91
N ILE A 54 -28.39 6.58 -4.01
CA ILE A 54 -26.92 6.64 -3.97
C ILE A 54 -26.50 8.10 -4.13
N LYS A 55 -26.12 8.73 -3.02
CA LYS A 55 -25.60 10.11 -3.00
C LYS A 55 -24.08 10.15 -2.87
N THR A 56 -23.43 10.85 -3.79
CA THR A 56 -22.01 11.20 -3.67
C THR A 56 -21.88 12.55 -2.98
N ASN A 57 -21.10 12.59 -1.91
CA ASN A 57 -20.81 13.85 -1.24
C ASN A 57 -19.86 14.70 -2.09
N GLN A 58 -20.30 15.92 -2.40
CA GLN A 58 -19.66 16.84 -3.33
C GLN A 58 -18.46 17.61 -2.73
N GLN A 59 -18.23 17.48 -1.43
CA GLN A 59 -17.16 18.20 -0.76
C GLN A 59 -15.80 17.59 -1.11
N ASN A 60 -14.84 18.46 -1.47
CA ASN A 60 -13.46 18.04 -1.69
C ASN A 60 -12.90 17.29 -0.48
N ILE A 61 -12.22 16.18 -0.75
CA ILE A 61 -11.69 15.27 0.27
C ILE A 61 -10.73 15.96 1.25
N LEU A 62 -9.96 16.96 0.80
CA LEU A 62 -9.03 17.72 1.64
C LEU A 62 -9.78 18.59 2.63
N ILE A 63 -10.80 19.32 2.16
CA ILE A 63 -11.63 20.19 3.00
C ILE A 63 -12.33 19.36 4.07
N ARG A 64 -12.93 18.22 3.68
CA ARG A 64 -13.57 17.32 4.65
C ARG A 64 -12.59 16.83 5.71
N SER A 65 -11.40 16.41 5.29
CA SER A 65 -10.36 15.90 6.20
C SER A 65 -9.92 16.96 7.21
N LEU A 66 -9.73 18.20 6.76
CA LEU A 66 -9.38 19.33 7.62
C LEU A 66 -10.52 19.68 8.58
N MET A 67 -11.78 19.68 8.13
CA MET A 67 -12.94 19.92 8.99
C MET A 67 -13.09 18.84 10.08
N LEU A 68 -12.85 17.57 9.76
CA LEU A 68 -12.83 16.48 10.74
C LEU A 68 -11.69 16.63 11.76
N LYS A 69 -10.51 17.05 11.31
CA LYS A 69 -9.36 17.31 12.19
C LYS A 69 -9.58 18.53 13.11
N ASN A 70 -10.27 19.56 12.61
CA ASN A 70 -10.54 20.77 13.39
C ASN A 70 -11.66 20.55 14.40
N SER A 71 -12.69 19.76 14.05
CA SER A 71 -13.76 19.40 15.01
C SER A 71 -13.25 18.49 16.13
N SER A 72 -12.28 17.61 15.89
CA SER A 72 -11.65 16.81 16.94
C SER A 72 -10.72 17.59 17.89
N SER A 73 -10.53 18.89 17.67
CA SER A 73 -9.68 19.74 18.52
C SER A 73 -10.45 20.54 19.58
N LYS A 74 -11.79 20.49 19.58
CA LYS A 74 -12.63 21.29 20.47
C LYS A 74 -13.14 20.55 21.72
N ASP A 75 -13.18 19.22 21.67
CA ASP A 75 -13.59 18.37 22.79
C ASP A 75 -12.46 17.40 23.17
N GLY A 76 -11.48 17.89 23.94
CA GLY A 76 -10.32 17.06 24.26
C GLY A 76 -9.24 17.77 25.04
N LYS A 77 -9.58 18.30 26.22
CA LYS A 77 -8.58 18.48 27.27
C LYS A 77 -8.13 17.09 27.72
N GLY A 78 -7.00 16.62 27.20
CA GLY A 78 -6.19 15.60 27.86
C GLY A 78 -5.84 14.39 27.00
N VAL A 79 -4.53 14.13 27.00
CA VAL A 79 -3.85 12.86 26.68
C VAL A 79 -3.60 12.59 25.20
N ALA A 80 -2.42 13.06 24.79
CA ALA A 80 -1.66 12.48 23.71
C ALA A 80 -1.46 10.98 23.94
N ALA A 81 -1.96 10.15 23.02
CA ALA A 81 -1.43 8.81 22.81
C ALA A 81 -1.45 8.55 21.30
N ALA A 82 -0.25 8.43 20.76
CA ALA A 82 0.01 8.13 19.38
C ALA A 82 -0.65 6.79 18.99
N GLU A 83 -1.72 6.84 18.21
CA GLU A 83 -2.11 5.70 17.39
C GLU A 83 -2.09 6.13 15.93
N SER A 84 -0.86 6.25 15.43
CA SER A 84 -0.58 6.20 14.00
C SER A 84 -0.98 4.81 13.52
N SER A 85 -2.25 4.74 13.12
CA SER A 85 -2.90 3.63 12.48
C SER A 85 -2.00 3.06 11.39
N ARG A 86 -1.56 1.83 11.69
CA ARG A 86 -0.96 0.82 10.82
C ARG A 86 -1.54 0.91 9.40
N LYS A 87 -0.84 1.61 8.50
CA LYS A 87 -1.03 1.44 7.06
C LYS A 87 0.10 0.56 6.54
N ARG A 88 -0.31 -0.57 5.96
CA ARG A 88 0.51 -1.60 5.33
C ARG A 88 1.58 -0.96 4.45
N ALA A 89 2.83 -1.40 4.62
CA ALA A 89 3.88 -1.12 3.65
C ALA A 89 3.43 -1.70 2.31
N GLY A 90 3.03 -0.84 1.37
CA GLY A 90 2.91 -1.22 -0.02
C GLY A 90 4.32 -1.46 -0.54
N GLU A 91 4.69 -2.73 -0.71
CA GLU A 91 5.89 -3.12 -1.42
C GLU A 91 5.81 -2.53 -2.84
N LYS A 92 6.60 -1.49 -3.09
CA LYS A 92 6.84 -1.03 -4.45
C LYS A 92 7.85 -1.98 -5.06
N ILE A 93 7.36 -3.03 -5.69
CA ILE A 93 8.11 -3.80 -6.68
C ILE A 93 8.33 -2.86 -7.86
N SER A 94 9.52 -2.27 -7.93
CA SER A 94 10.00 -1.59 -9.12
C SER A 94 10.55 -2.65 -10.07
N ASP A 95 9.72 -3.15 -11.00
CA ASP A 95 10.20 -3.96 -12.11
C ASP A 95 10.90 -3.06 -13.13
N GLY A 96 12.17 -2.78 -12.85
CA GLY A 96 13.12 -2.27 -13.82
C GLY A 96 13.41 -3.35 -14.86
N ARG A 97 13.11 -3.04 -16.11
CA ARG A 97 13.56 -3.82 -17.27
C ARG A 97 15.09 -3.86 -17.30
N ALA A 98 15.68 -4.93 -16.76
CA ALA A 98 17.10 -5.21 -16.86
C ALA A 98 17.37 -6.32 -17.88
N LYS A 99 18.07 -5.97 -18.95
CA LYS A 99 18.88 -6.97 -19.68
C LYS A 99 19.98 -7.44 -18.71
N ARG A 100 19.99 -8.72 -18.36
CA ARG A 100 21.11 -9.67 -18.57
C ARG A 100 20.91 -10.95 -17.75
N THR A 101 21.42 -12.02 -18.33
CA THR A 101 21.35 -13.45 -17.99
C THR A 101 21.71 -13.84 -16.55
N ALA A 102 20.83 -14.65 -15.95
CA ALA A 102 21.01 -15.78 -15.02
C ALA A 102 21.93 -15.71 -13.75
N GLN A 103 21.27 -15.95 -12.60
CA GLN A 103 21.65 -16.76 -11.40
C GLN A 103 22.83 -16.28 -10.49
N VAL A 104 22.89 -16.43 -9.16
CA VAL A 104 22.04 -16.94 -8.05
C VAL A 104 22.73 -16.52 -6.72
N SER A 105 21.93 -16.24 -5.68
CA SER A 105 22.18 -16.27 -4.21
C SER A 105 23.27 -15.42 -3.50
N SER A 106 22.84 -14.76 -2.42
CA SER A 106 23.35 -14.87 -1.02
C SER A 106 23.52 -13.51 -0.36
N GLY A 107 22.79 -13.25 0.73
CA GLY A 107 22.89 -12.01 1.50
C GLY A 107 23.88 -12.07 2.66
N LYS A 108 24.44 -10.91 3.05
CA LYS A 108 24.67 -10.43 4.43
C LYS A 108 25.46 -9.10 4.41
N GLY A 109 25.22 -8.25 5.41
CA GLY A 109 26.15 -7.20 5.87
C GLY A 109 25.82 -5.80 5.33
N ALA A 110 25.08 -4.96 6.03
CA ALA A 110 25.55 -4.15 7.17
C ALA A 110 26.82 -3.35 6.85
N SER A 111 26.64 -2.06 6.51
CA SER A 111 27.65 -1.04 6.81
C SER A 111 26.95 0.30 7.01
N ASN A 112 26.51 0.52 8.25
CA ASN A 112 26.06 1.81 8.74
C ASN A 112 27.32 2.67 8.89
N SER A 113 27.64 3.47 7.87
CA SER A 113 28.59 4.58 8.04
C SER A 113 27.79 5.76 8.58
N GLU A 114 27.61 5.76 9.90
CA GLU A 114 27.18 6.93 10.66
C GLU A 114 28.16 8.07 10.36
N THR A 115 27.71 8.99 9.52
CA THR A 115 28.23 10.33 9.48
C THR A 115 27.03 11.24 9.72
N PRO A 116 26.97 12.00 10.82
CA PRO A 116 25.86 12.93 11.10
C PRO A 116 25.71 14.01 10.01
N SER A 117 26.69 14.09 9.11
CA SER A 117 26.74 15.02 8.00
C SER A 117 25.60 14.85 6.99
N LYS A 118 25.08 13.63 6.78
CA LYS A 118 23.99 13.39 5.80
C LYS A 118 22.59 13.74 6.32
N ASP A 119 22.40 13.81 7.64
CA ASP A 119 21.06 13.97 8.21
C ASP A 119 20.50 15.37 8.00
N PHE A 120 21.35 16.41 7.97
CA PHE A 120 20.91 17.79 7.79
C PHE A 120 20.25 18.08 6.43
N GLN A 121 20.58 17.33 5.37
CA GLN A 121 19.99 17.55 4.04
C GLN A 121 18.49 17.20 3.99
N ASN A 122 18.09 16.21 4.78
CA ASN A 122 16.72 15.71 4.86
C ASN A 122 15.83 16.56 5.79
N LEU A 123 16.41 17.51 6.54
CA LEU A 123 15.66 18.39 7.44
C LEU A 123 15.00 19.55 6.68
N THR A 124 13.85 19.99 7.20
CA THR A 124 13.18 21.22 6.74
C THR A 124 13.94 22.46 7.24
N VAL A 125 13.75 23.59 6.57
CA VAL A 125 14.38 24.86 6.93
C VAL A 125 14.01 25.30 8.37
N GLU A 126 12.79 25.00 8.80
CA GLU A 126 12.34 25.26 10.17
C GLU A 126 13.14 24.47 11.19
N ARG A 127 13.37 23.17 10.94
CA ARG A 127 14.15 22.31 11.82
C ARG A 127 15.62 22.72 11.85
N LEU A 128 16.19 23.10 10.69
CA LEU A 128 17.55 23.62 10.61
C LEU A 128 17.71 24.92 11.41
N ARG A 129 16.75 25.86 11.32
CA ARG A 129 16.74 27.09 12.12
C ARG A 129 16.58 26.81 13.62
N ALA A 130 15.78 25.83 14.00
CA ALA A 130 15.64 25.44 15.40
C ALA A 130 16.97 24.91 15.98
N LEU A 131 17.69 24.08 15.23
CA LEU A 131 19.01 23.57 15.65
C LEU A 131 20.04 24.70 15.74
N LEU A 132 20.08 25.61 14.76
CA LEU A 132 20.96 26.79 14.83
C LEU A 132 20.63 27.70 16.01
N LYS A 133 19.33 27.90 16.31
CA LYS A 133 18.89 28.69 17.47
C LYS A 133 19.33 28.05 18.79
N ALA A 134 19.22 26.72 18.91
CA ALA A 134 19.67 25.99 20.08
C ALA A 134 21.20 26.09 20.29
N ARG A 135 21.96 26.21 19.20
CA ARG A 135 23.42 26.43 19.21
C ARG A 135 23.83 27.90 19.29
N GLY A 136 22.89 28.85 19.33
CA GLY A 136 23.17 30.29 19.34
C GLY A 136 23.75 30.83 18.02
N LEU A 137 23.57 30.13 16.90
CA LEU A 137 24.11 30.49 15.59
C LEU A 137 23.11 31.30 14.76
N SER A 138 23.64 32.04 13.78
CA SER A 138 22.84 32.90 12.89
C SER A 138 21.81 32.10 12.06
N LEU A 139 20.56 32.58 12.06
CA LEU A 139 19.40 31.98 11.38
C LEU A 139 19.20 32.48 9.94
N LYS A 140 20.04 33.41 9.47
CA LYS A 140 19.94 34.01 8.15
C LYS A 140 20.67 33.15 7.10
N GLY A 141 20.10 33.09 5.90
CA GLY A 141 20.66 32.39 4.75
C GLY A 141 19.70 31.45 4.04
N LYS A 142 20.16 30.91 2.91
CA LYS A 142 19.50 29.82 2.16
C LYS A 142 19.68 28.47 2.87
N LYS A 143 18.91 27.44 2.51
CA LYS A 143 18.94 26.12 3.16
C LYS A 143 20.36 25.53 3.24
N ASP A 144 21.13 25.64 2.16
CA ASP A 144 22.50 25.10 2.09
C ASP A 144 23.46 25.82 3.04
N GLU A 145 23.31 27.13 3.22
CA GLU A 145 24.10 27.91 4.17
C GLU A 145 23.79 27.52 5.63
N LEU A 146 22.53 27.19 5.94
CA LEU A 146 22.14 26.69 7.27
C LEU A 146 22.73 25.30 7.53
N ILE A 147 22.74 24.43 6.53
CA ILE A 147 23.32 23.08 6.62
C ILE A 147 24.85 23.16 6.78
N ALA A 148 25.52 23.98 5.96
CA ALA A 148 26.96 24.18 6.06
C ALA A 148 27.35 24.67 7.46
N ARG A 149 26.60 25.64 8.00
CA ARG A 149 26.84 26.20 9.34
C ARG A 149 26.63 25.18 10.46
N LEU A 150 25.65 24.28 10.35
CA LEU A 150 25.48 23.18 11.30
C LEU A 150 26.62 22.17 11.21
N ARG A 151 27.03 21.79 9.99
CA ARG A 151 28.16 20.88 9.78
C ARG A 151 29.48 21.44 10.32
N SER A 152 29.71 22.75 10.18
CA SER A 152 30.89 23.42 10.74
C SER A 152 30.88 23.55 12.26
N ALA A 153 29.72 23.39 12.91
CA ALA A 153 29.60 23.47 14.36
C ALA A 153 29.63 22.09 15.05
N ASP A 154 29.31 21.02 14.31
CA ASP A 154 29.33 19.63 14.79
C ASP A 154 30.60 18.85 14.37
N GLY A 155 31.56 19.51 13.70
CA GLY A 155 32.88 18.98 13.38
C GLY A 155 33.97 19.67 14.18
#